data_AF-A0A2G4IQA3-F1
#
_entry.id   AF-A0A2G4IQA3-F1
#
_cell.length_a   1.000
_cell.length_b   1.000
_cell.length_c   1.000
_cell.angle_alpha   90.00
_cell.angle_beta   90.00
_cell.angle_gamma   90.00
#
_symmetry.space_group_name_H-M   'P 1'
#
loop_
_entity.id
_entity.type
_entity.pdbx_description
1 polymer ?
#
loop_
_entity_poly.entity_id
_entity_poly.type
_entity_poly.pdbx_seq_one_letter_code
_entity_poly.pdbx_strand_id
1 'polypeptide(L)'
;MAIRRIPLLSGEAKGPVLGTILKAHQPGLEVELISTSDALAAATHEPLDGCRLVSFCSSVIVPQVLLTKLPGPAYNFHPGPPEYPGRYPSVFALYDGAQARGE
;
A
#
# COMPACT_ATOMS: atom_id res chain seq x y z
N MET A 1 19.46 -4.17 -1.20
CA MET A 1 19.12 -3.66 -2.55
C MET A 1 18.45 -2.30 -2.42
N ALA A 2 18.77 -1.35 -3.31
CA ALA A 2 18.08 -0.07 -3.35
C ALA A 2 16.67 -0.22 -3.95
N ILE A 3 15.68 0.45 -3.38
CA ILE A 3 14.31 0.49 -3.91
C ILE A 3 14.31 1.46 -5.09
N ARG A 4 13.77 1.02 -6.24
CA ARG A 4 13.73 1.80 -7.49
C ARG A 4 12.31 1.99 -8.01
N ARG A 5 11.42 1.04 -7.71
CA ARG A 5 10.03 1.03 -8.16
C ARG A 5 9.07 0.68 -7.02
N ILE A 6 7.97 1.42 -6.93
CA ILE A 6 6.86 1.16 -6.03
C ILE A 6 5.57 1.06 -6.84
N PRO A 7 5.04 -0.17 -7.03
CA PRO A 7 3.64 -0.37 -7.30
C PRO A 7 2.86 0.13 -6.08
N LEU A 8 2.20 1.28 -6.21
CA LEU A 8 1.42 1.90 -5.15
C LEU A 8 -0.06 1.52 -5.32
N LEU A 9 -0.48 0.54 -4.54
CA LEU A 9 -1.84 0.03 -4.54
C LEU A 9 -2.75 0.98 -3.72
N SER A 10 -3.53 1.81 -4.41
CA SER A 10 -4.34 2.85 -3.78
C SER A 10 -5.54 3.26 -4.64
N GLY A 11 -6.53 3.90 -4.00
CA GLY A 11 -7.61 4.59 -4.72
C GLY A 11 -7.13 5.90 -5.37
N GLU A 12 -7.85 6.34 -6.40
CA GLU A 12 -7.47 7.48 -7.25
C GLU A 12 -7.29 8.80 -6.51
N ALA A 13 -8.03 9.02 -5.42
CA ALA A 13 -7.98 10.27 -4.66
C ALA A 13 -6.73 10.39 -3.75
N LYS A 14 -6.23 9.28 -3.21
CA LYS A 14 -5.17 9.29 -2.19
C LYS A 14 -3.81 8.83 -2.73
N GLY A 15 -3.81 7.96 -3.74
CA GLY A 15 -2.60 7.46 -4.39
C GLY A 15 -1.67 8.57 -4.90
N PRO A 16 -2.15 9.56 -5.68
CA PRO A 16 -1.30 10.64 -6.20
C PRO A 16 -0.60 11.46 -5.12
N VAL A 17 -1.27 11.72 -3.99
CA VAL A 17 -0.70 12.50 -2.88
C VAL A 17 0.50 11.76 -2.29
N LEU A 18 0.34 10.47 -1.96
CA LEU A 18 1.44 9.68 -1.42
C LEU A 18 2.55 9.48 -2.47
N GLY A 19 2.20 9.29 -3.74
CA GLY A 19 3.16 9.19 -4.82
C GLY A 19 4.06 10.43 -4.96
N THR A 20 3.49 11.63 -4.84
CA THR A 20 4.25 12.89 -4.84
C THR A 20 5.21 12.96 -3.65
N ILE A 21 4.77 12.60 -2.44
CA ILE A 21 5.62 12.59 -1.25
C ILE A 21 6.80 11.63 -1.42
N LEU A 22 6.54 10.41 -1.90
CA LEU A 22 7.59 9.41 -2.14
C LEU A 22 8.65 9.91 -3.14
N LYS A 23 8.21 10.54 -4.24
CA LYS A 23 9.11 11.12 -5.25
C LYS A 23 9.85 12.35 -4.74
N ALA A 24 9.29 13.12 -3.81
CA ALA A 24 10.01 14.24 -3.19
C ALA A 24 11.21 13.74 -2.36
N HIS A 25 11.08 12.59 -1.69
CA HIS A 25 12.17 11.97 -0.94
C HIS A 25 13.18 11.22 -1.83
N GLN A 26 12.72 10.64 -2.94
CA GLN A 26 13.59 10.00 -3.92
C GLN A 26 13.12 10.35 -5.35
N PRO A 27 13.68 11.41 -5.97
CA PRO A 27 13.25 11.88 -7.29
C PRO A 27 13.37 10.84 -8.41
N GLY A 28 14.31 9.91 -8.29
CA GLY A 28 14.49 8.81 -9.25
C GLY A 28 13.56 7.61 -9.02
N LEU A 29 12.64 7.68 -8.06
CA LEU A 29 11.73 6.58 -7.74
C LEU A 29 10.60 6.49 -8.77
N GLU A 30 10.46 5.32 -9.39
CA GLU A 30 9.29 5.00 -10.19
C GLU A 30 8.12 4.66 -9.26
N VAL A 31 7.03 5.43 -9.35
CA VAL A 31 5.80 5.16 -8.61
C VAL A 31 4.69 4.93 -9.63
N GLU A 32 4.12 3.73 -9.63
CA GLU A 32 3.02 3.32 -10.50
C GLU A 32 1.75 3.20 -9.65
N LEU A 33 0.72 3.98 -9.96
CA LEU A 33 -0.55 3.93 -9.25
C LEU A 33 -1.39 2.76 -9.76
N ILE A 34 -1.83 1.90 -8.84
CA ILE A 34 -2.58 0.68 -9.15
C ILE A 34 -3.83 0.65 -8.28
N SER A 35 -4.99 0.42 -8.89
CA SER A 35 -6.27 0.39 -8.17
C SER A 35 -7.00 -0.96 -8.24
N THR A 36 -6.49 -1.92 -9.02
CA THR A 36 -7.13 -3.23 -9.22
C THR A 36 -6.14 -4.39 -9.05
N SER A 37 -6.67 -5.58 -8.77
CA SER A 37 -5.87 -6.81 -8.67
C SER A 37 -5.24 -7.18 -10.02
N ASP A 38 -5.94 -6.96 -11.13
CA ASP A 38 -5.44 -7.30 -12.47
C ASP A 38 -4.31 -6.36 -12.89
N ALA A 39 -4.44 -5.05 -12.59
CA ALA A 39 -3.36 -4.10 -12.82
C ALA A 39 -2.16 -4.40 -11.91
N LEU A 40 -2.38 -4.87 -10.68
CA LEU A 40 -1.29 -5.34 -9.82
C LEU A 40 -0.57 -6.54 -10.43
N ALA A 41 -1.32 -7.55 -10.90
CA ALA A 41 -0.74 -8.71 -11.57
C ALA A 41 0.09 -8.29 -12.78
N ALA A 42 -0.43 -7.38 -13.61
CA ALA A 42 0.26 -6.83 -14.76
C ALA A 42 1.53 -6.05 -14.35
N ALA A 43 1.50 -5.27 -13.28
CA ALA A 43 2.66 -4.52 -12.81
C ALA A 43 3.76 -5.40 -12.20
N THR A 44 3.41 -6.58 -11.70
CA THR A 44 4.36 -7.56 -11.12
C THR A 44 5.03 -8.47 -12.16
N HIS A 45 5.22 -8.00 -13.40
CA HIS A 45 6.05 -8.70 -14.38
C HIS A 45 7.55 -8.50 -14.07
N GLU A 46 8.36 -9.51 -14.37
CA GLU A 46 9.82 -9.47 -14.19
C GLU A 46 10.48 -8.43 -15.14
N PRO A 47 11.59 -7.79 -14.72
CA PRO A 47 12.35 -8.02 -13.49
C PRO A 47 11.78 -7.30 -12.26
N LEU A 48 11.72 -8.00 -11.13
CA LEU A 48 11.21 -7.45 -9.86
C LEU A 48 12.30 -6.85 -8.94
N ASP A 49 13.57 -6.88 -9.33
CA ASP A 49 14.67 -6.36 -8.52
C ASP A 49 14.50 -4.89 -8.11
N GLY A 50 14.54 -4.62 -6.80
CA GLY A 50 14.33 -3.27 -6.26
C GLY A 50 12.88 -2.79 -6.30
N CYS A 51 11.93 -3.68 -6.61
CA CYS A 51 10.49 -3.42 -6.50
C CYS A 51 10.02 -3.56 -5.04
N ARG A 52 9.15 -2.65 -4.60
CA ARG A 52 8.57 -2.64 -3.26
C ARG A 52 7.08 -2.31 -3.31
N LEU A 53 6.23 -3.29 -3.01
CA LEU A 53 4.78 -3.05 -2.93
C LEU A 53 4.44 -2.23 -1.69
N VAL A 54 3.65 -1.18 -1.90
CA VAL A 54 3.04 -0.35 -0.86
C VAL A 54 1.54 -0.27 -1.13
N SER A 55 0.72 -0.55 -0.12
CA SER A 55 -0.72 -0.29 -0.18
C SER A 55 -1.14 0.85 0.75
N PHE A 56 -2.04 1.70 0.27
CA PHE A 56 -2.56 2.84 1.01
C PHE A 56 -4.01 3.11 0.60
N CYS A 57 -4.95 3.07 1.55
CA CYS A 57 -6.38 3.26 1.28
C CYS A 57 -6.91 2.38 0.12
N SER A 58 -6.47 1.13 0.04
CA SER A 58 -6.90 0.18 -0.99
C SER A 58 -8.00 -0.75 -0.51
N SER A 59 -8.93 -1.09 -1.40
CA SER A 59 -9.93 -2.14 -1.18
C SER A 59 -9.49 -3.52 -1.70
N VAL A 60 -8.35 -3.60 -2.38
CA VAL A 60 -7.85 -4.81 -3.04
C VAL A 60 -7.16 -5.72 -2.02
N ILE A 61 -7.63 -6.96 -1.94
CA ILE A 61 -6.91 -8.04 -1.24
C ILE A 61 -5.81 -8.52 -2.18
N VAL A 62 -4.55 -8.41 -1.78
CA VAL A 62 -3.41 -8.81 -2.63
C VAL A 62 -3.35 -10.34 -2.71
N PRO A 63 -3.37 -10.95 -3.91
CA PRO A 63 -3.21 -12.39 -4.04
C PRO A 63 -1.86 -12.87 -3.48
N GLN A 64 -1.88 -13.93 -2.68
CA GLN A 64 -0.69 -14.52 -2.06
C GLN A 64 0.42 -14.82 -3.08
N VAL A 65 0.05 -15.32 -4.26
CA VAL A 65 0.98 -15.64 -5.34
C VAL A 65 1.78 -14.42 -5.83
N LEU A 66 1.21 -13.21 -5.76
CA LEU A 66 1.91 -11.99 -6.11
C LEU A 66 2.83 -11.52 -4.98
N LEU A 67 2.38 -11.62 -3.72
CA LEU A 67 3.21 -11.28 -2.54
C LEU A 67 4.48 -12.13 -2.47
N THR A 68 4.37 -13.43 -2.76
CA THR A 68 5.52 -14.35 -2.71
C THR A 68 6.57 -14.06 -3.79
N LYS A 69 6.18 -13.44 -4.92
CA LYS A 69 7.10 -13.11 -6.03
C LYS A 69 7.87 -11.82 -5.78
N LEU A 70 7.24 -10.85 -5.14
CA LEU A 70 7.83 -9.53 -4.92
C LEU A 70 9.02 -9.62 -3.95
N PRO A 71 10.08 -8.83 -4.16
CA PRO A 71 11.13 -8.70 -3.16
C PRO A 71 10.48 -8.19 -1.88
N GLY A 72 10.57 -8.96 -0.79
CA GLY A 72 10.02 -8.59 0.51
C GLY A 72 10.90 -7.58 1.27
N PRO A 73 10.35 -6.87 2.26
CA PRO A 73 8.95 -6.89 2.72
C PRO A 73 7.98 -6.07 1.84
N ALA A 74 6.67 -6.33 1.93
CA ALA A 74 5.62 -5.44 1.41
C ALA A 74 5.00 -4.64 2.57
N TYR A 75 4.51 -3.43 2.31
CA TYR A 75 3.98 -2.54 3.35
C TYR A 75 2.52 -2.14 3.10
N ASN A 76 1.75 -2.01 4.17
CA ASN A 76 0.40 -1.46 4.14
C ASN A 76 0.27 -0.36 5.19
N PHE A 77 -0.24 0.80 4.78
CA PHE A 77 -0.65 1.87 5.70
C PHE A 77 -2.07 1.59 6.17
N HIS A 78 -2.22 1.25 7.45
CA HIS A 78 -3.50 1.01 8.10
C HIS A 78 -3.87 2.20 9.00
N PRO A 79 -5.03 2.85 8.80
CA PRO A 79 -5.45 4.01 9.59
C PRO A 79 -6.08 3.59 10.92
N GLY A 80 -5.36 2.77 11.68
CA GLY A 80 -5.83 2.20 12.94
C GLY A 80 -4.70 1.43 13.63
N PRO A 81 -4.78 1.26 14.96
CA PRO A 81 -3.80 0.47 15.68
C PRO A 81 -4.03 -1.03 15.44
N PRO A 82 -3.07 -1.92 15.79
CA PRO A 82 -3.17 -3.36 15.55
C PRO A 82 -4.42 -4.03 16.13
N GLU A 83 -4.99 -3.47 17.21
CA GLU A 83 -6.19 -3.96 17.88
C GLU A 83 -7.46 -3.80 17.03
N TYR A 84 -7.44 -2.91 16.03
CA TYR A 84 -8.56 -2.64 15.14
C TYR A 84 -8.19 -2.97 13.68
N PRO A 85 -8.06 -4.25 13.30
CA PRO A 85 -7.76 -4.62 11.93
C PRO A 85 -8.97 -4.45 11.00
N GLY A 86 -8.73 -4.55 9.69
CA GLY A 86 -9.81 -4.60 8.70
C GLY A 86 -10.30 -3.21 8.28
N ARG A 87 -11.59 -3.09 7.95
CA ARG A 87 -12.18 -1.85 7.42
C ARG A 87 -12.83 -1.04 8.53
N TYR A 88 -12.84 0.29 8.36
CA TYR A 88 -13.46 1.24 9.29
C TYR A 88 -12.98 1.12 10.75
N PRO A 89 -11.66 1.04 11.00
CA PRO A 89 -11.12 0.87 12.35
C PRO A 89 -11.56 1.97 13.33
N SER A 90 -11.67 3.21 12.84
CA SER A 90 -12.14 4.36 13.64
C SER A 90 -13.58 4.22 14.11
N VAL A 91 -14.45 3.63 13.28
CA VAL A 91 -15.86 3.39 13.61
C VAL A 91 -15.96 2.35 14.72
N PHE A 92 -15.25 1.22 14.60
CA PHE A 92 -15.23 0.19 15.65
C PHE A 92 -14.64 0.72 16.96
N ALA A 93 -13.55 1.50 16.90
CA ALA A 93 -13.00 2.16 18.07
C ALA A 93 -14.00 3.14 18.72
N LEU A 94 -14.91 3.77 17.95
CA LEU A 94 -15.97 4.63 18.51
C LEU A 94 -17.00 3.79 19.25
N TYR A 95 -17.47 2.72 18.62
CA TYR A 95 -18.43 1.79 19.22
C TYR A 95 -17.92 1.19 20.53
N ASP A 96 -16.64 0.84 20.58
CA ASP A 96 -16.02 0.24 21.77
C ASP A 96 -15.68 1.26 22.88
N GLY A 97 -15.89 2.56 22.64
CA GLY A 97 -15.49 3.60 23.59
C GLY A 97 -13.98 3.72 23.78
N ALA A 98 -13.18 3.31 22.79
CA ALA A 98 -11.72 3.33 22.87
C ALA A 98 -11.18 4.76 23.04
N GLN A 99 -10.18 4.89 23.92
CA GLN A 99 -9.56 6.17 24.25
C GLN A 99 -8.41 6.55 23.29
N ALA A 100 -7.87 5.58 22.55
CA ALA A 100 -6.82 5.78 21.55
C ALA A 100 -7.32 5.35 20.17
N ARG A 101 -7.01 6.16 19.15
CA ARG A 101 -7.42 5.97 17.75
C ARG A 101 -6.23 6.29 16.86
N GLY A 102 -6.04 5.53 15.79
CA GLY A 102 -5.17 5.94 14.68
C GLY A 102 -5.94 6.90 13.78
N GLU A 103 -5.30 7.98 13.33
CA GLU A 103 -5.81 8.92 12.33
C GLU A 103 -5.13 8.73 10.97
#